data_AF-A0A498MF37-F1
#
_entry.id   AF-A0A498MF37-F1
#
_cell.length_a   1.000
_cell.length_b   1.000
_cell.length_c   1.000
_cell.angle_alpha   90.00
_cell.angle_beta   90.00
_cell.angle_gamma   90.00
#
_symmetry.space_group_name_H-M   'P 1'
#
loop_
_entity.id
_entity.type
_entity.pdbx_description
1 polymer ?
#
loop_
_entity_poly.entity_id
_entity_poly.type
_entity_poly.pdbx_seq_one_letter_code
_entity_poly.pdbx_strand_id
1 'polypeptide(L)'
;MARLLLHVVEEWELTDKSVVLVTDNAANMISAAEIGKFPHVKCFAHTLNLAAQQALKLPAVSRLLGRVRRISAYSHRSTKAKHLFEENQRVVLKLTSPLKLTTDVTTRWNSAHDMMERFLQLQAAVHATLLSPALNVDESDIVTLSRVDLANVEEVVKTLKPVKDATVFMSEESSPTVSLIAPVYAQLLQSMSDTIGDQPLIRDVKNAIKTDLLKRYNSEAEKKILHTSSALDPRFKGLPFLTEEERLDVSTGVTSEAASLEEVIHFYL
;
A
#
# COMPACT_ATOMS: atom_id res chain seq x y z
N MET A 1 -16.71 -15.45 -16.79
CA MET A 1 -15.39 -14.79 -16.83
C MET A 1 -14.36 -15.63 -17.58
N ALA A 2 -14.06 -16.87 -17.18
CA ALA A 2 -13.11 -17.75 -17.91
C ALA A 2 -13.35 -17.83 -19.43
N ARG A 3 -14.61 -18.07 -19.85
CA ARG A 3 -14.99 -18.11 -21.27
C ARG A 3 -14.68 -16.82 -22.03
N LEU A 4 -14.83 -15.67 -21.37
CA LEU A 4 -14.50 -14.38 -21.96
C LEU A 4 -12.99 -14.24 -22.15
N LEU A 5 -12.19 -14.63 -21.14
CA LEU A 5 -10.73 -14.58 -21.23
C LEU A 5 -10.19 -15.50 -22.33
N LEU A 6 -10.73 -16.71 -22.45
CA LEU A 6 -10.36 -17.64 -23.52
C LEU A 6 -10.74 -17.09 -24.91
N HIS A 7 -11.93 -16.51 -25.05
CA HIS A 7 -12.33 -15.87 -26.30
C HIS A 7 -11.40 -14.71 -26.68
N VAL A 8 -10.95 -13.89 -25.73
CA VAL A 8 -9.99 -12.81 -25.99
C VAL A 8 -8.63 -13.37 -26.47
N VAL A 9 -8.17 -14.47 -25.87
CA VAL A 9 -6.93 -15.14 -26.31
C VAL A 9 -7.06 -15.66 -27.75
N GLU A 10 -8.21 -16.21 -28.12
CA GLU A 10 -8.49 -16.66 -29.49
C GLU A 10 -8.61 -15.48 -30.46
N GLU A 11 -9.40 -14.46 -30.11
CA GLU A 11 -9.66 -13.26 -30.92
C GLU A 11 -8.37 -12.49 -31.25
N TRP A 12 -7.43 -12.44 -30.30
CA TRP A 12 -6.15 -11.75 -30.46
C TRP A 12 -5.03 -12.67 -30.94
N GLU A 13 -5.35 -13.92 -31.33
CA GLU A 13 -4.40 -14.90 -31.85
C GLU A 13 -3.21 -15.17 -30.90
N LEU A 14 -3.48 -15.18 -29.58
CA LEU A 14 -2.49 -15.39 -28.52
C LEU A 14 -2.41 -16.86 -28.07
N THR A 15 -3.03 -17.79 -28.81
CA THR A 15 -3.14 -19.21 -28.43
C THR A 15 -1.78 -19.93 -28.36
N ASP A 16 -0.77 -19.42 -29.06
CA ASP A 16 0.61 -19.92 -29.02
C ASP A 16 1.47 -19.22 -27.96
N LYS A 17 0.92 -18.24 -27.23
CA LYS A 17 1.63 -17.47 -26.21
C LYS A 17 1.31 -17.95 -24.80
N SER A 18 2.30 -17.85 -23.91
CA SER A 18 2.08 -18.02 -22.48
C SER A 18 1.45 -16.76 -21.89
N VAL A 19 0.12 -16.71 -21.87
CA VAL A 19 -0.63 -15.57 -21.33
C VAL A 19 -0.72 -15.69 -19.81
N VAL A 20 -0.21 -14.69 -19.10
CA VAL A 20 -0.27 -14.57 -17.64
C VAL A 20 -1.37 -13.60 -17.23
N LEU A 21 -2.17 -13.97 -16.24
CA LEU A 21 -3.21 -13.10 -15.69
C LEU A 21 -2.74 -12.41 -14.42
N VAL A 22 -2.93 -11.08 -14.36
CA VAL A 22 -2.73 -10.28 -13.15
C VAL A 22 -4.07 -9.65 -12.75
N THR A 23 -4.53 -9.91 -11.52
CA THR A 23 -5.87 -9.47 -11.09
C THR A 23 -5.90 -9.02 -9.63
N ASP A 24 -6.98 -8.36 -9.20
CA ASP A 24 -7.23 -7.89 -7.84
C ASP A 24 -7.57 -8.99 -6.81
N ASN A 25 -7.47 -10.27 -7.18
CA ASN A 25 -7.76 -11.43 -6.32
C ASN A 25 -9.23 -11.63 -5.98
N ALA A 26 -10.16 -11.02 -6.74
CA ALA A 26 -11.56 -11.36 -6.61
C ALA A 26 -11.79 -12.86 -6.89
N ALA A 27 -12.64 -13.52 -6.09
CA ALA A 27 -12.83 -14.97 -6.14
C ALA A 27 -13.22 -15.48 -7.53
N ASN A 28 -14.08 -14.73 -8.23
CA ASN A 28 -14.46 -15.01 -9.61
C ASN A 28 -13.31 -14.92 -10.62
N MET A 29 -12.31 -14.05 -10.37
CA MET A 29 -11.10 -13.93 -11.21
C MET A 29 -10.12 -15.06 -10.93
N ILE A 30 -9.94 -15.45 -9.67
CA ILE A 30 -9.12 -16.61 -9.29
C ILE A 30 -9.67 -17.88 -9.94
N SER A 31 -10.97 -18.17 -9.76
CA SER A 31 -11.59 -19.33 -10.40
C SER A 31 -11.54 -19.26 -11.93
N ALA A 32 -11.60 -18.05 -12.51
CA ALA A 32 -11.48 -17.90 -13.96
C ALA A 32 -10.08 -18.25 -14.47
N ALA A 33 -9.03 -17.87 -13.74
CA ALA A 33 -7.66 -18.24 -14.06
C ALA A 33 -7.45 -19.76 -13.96
N GLU A 34 -7.98 -20.39 -12.91
CA GLU A 34 -7.91 -21.85 -12.72
C GLU A 34 -8.65 -22.62 -13.84
N ILE A 35 -9.89 -22.24 -14.15
CA ILE A 35 -10.68 -22.88 -15.23
C ILE A 35 -10.00 -22.69 -16.59
N GLY A 36 -9.45 -21.50 -16.85
CA GLY A 36 -8.72 -21.19 -18.07
C GLY A 36 -7.28 -21.73 -18.10
N LYS A 37 -6.80 -22.33 -17.00
CA LYS A 37 -5.43 -22.81 -16.81
C LYS A 37 -4.36 -21.74 -17.06
N PHE A 38 -4.68 -20.49 -16.76
CA PHE A 38 -3.73 -19.40 -16.89
C PHE A 38 -2.81 -19.33 -15.66
N PRO A 39 -1.49 -19.15 -15.84
CA PRO A 39 -0.63 -18.68 -14.76
C PRO A 39 -1.21 -17.38 -14.18
N HIS A 40 -1.30 -17.31 -12.85
CA HIS A 40 -1.95 -16.21 -12.17
C HIS A 40 -1.01 -15.54 -11.18
N VAL A 41 -0.89 -14.22 -11.29
CA VAL A 41 -0.15 -13.39 -10.33
C VAL A 41 -1.12 -12.44 -9.65
N LYS A 42 -1.14 -12.51 -8.31
CA LYS A 42 -1.96 -11.64 -7.49
C LYS A 42 -1.45 -10.21 -7.53
N CYS A 43 -2.32 -9.23 -7.79
CA CYS A 43 -1.95 -7.81 -7.82
C CYS A 43 -1.39 -7.36 -6.47
N PHE A 44 -0.12 -6.95 -6.45
CA PHE A 44 0.57 -6.58 -5.22
C PHE A 44 0.05 -5.28 -4.61
N ALA A 45 -0.24 -4.25 -5.43
CA ALA A 45 -0.84 -3.01 -4.95
C ALA A 45 -2.21 -3.27 -4.26
N HIS A 46 -3.00 -4.20 -4.78
CA HIS A 46 -4.24 -4.62 -4.14
C HIS A 46 -3.98 -5.33 -2.80
N THR A 47 -2.99 -6.22 -2.75
CA THR A 47 -2.54 -6.87 -1.51
C THR A 47 -2.13 -5.85 -0.45
N LEU A 48 -1.33 -4.83 -0.81
CA LEU A 48 -0.92 -3.75 0.10
C LEU A 48 -2.12 -2.94 0.60
N ASN A 49 -3.08 -2.64 -0.28
CA ASN A 49 -4.31 -1.97 0.11
C ASN A 49 -5.09 -2.78 1.15
N LEU A 50 -5.25 -4.08 0.97
CA LEU A 50 -5.96 -4.92 1.94
C LEU A 50 -5.28 -4.95 3.30
N ALA A 51 -3.94 -5.06 3.32
CA ALA A 51 -3.17 -5.06 4.56
C ALA A 51 -3.25 -3.72 5.29
N ALA A 52 -3.05 -2.61 4.57
CA ALA A 52 -3.16 -1.28 5.15
C ALA A 52 -4.57 -0.98 5.70
N GLN A 53 -5.62 -1.45 5.02
CA GLN A 53 -6.99 -1.30 5.51
C GLN A 53 -7.21 -2.00 6.86
N GLN A 54 -6.51 -3.09 7.18
CA GLN A 54 -6.62 -3.72 8.50
C GLN A 54 -6.12 -2.78 9.61
N ALA A 55 -5.00 -2.09 9.38
CA ALA A 55 -4.50 -1.09 10.32
C ALA A 55 -5.48 0.09 10.49
N LEU A 56 -6.07 0.60 9.40
CA LEU A 56 -7.02 1.71 9.47
C LEU A 56 -8.32 1.34 10.21
N LYS A 57 -8.68 0.06 10.25
CA LYS A 57 -9.86 -0.46 10.97
C LYS A 57 -9.62 -0.63 12.48
N LEU A 58 -8.38 -0.56 12.95
CA LEU A 58 -8.09 -0.61 14.39
C LEU A 58 -8.86 0.51 15.11
N PRO A 59 -9.56 0.23 16.23
CA PRO A 59 -10.44 1.22 16.88
C PRO A 59 -9.74 2.53 17.22
N ALA A 60 -8.49 2.47 17.68
CA ALA A 60 -7.69 3.64 17.98
C ALA A 60 -7.36 4.47 16.73
N VAL A 61 -6.95 3.84 15.63
CA VAL A 61 -6.65 4.52 14.36
C VAL A 61 -7.92 5.09 13.72
N SER A 62 -8.99 4.31 13.68
CA SER A 62 -10.30 4.74 13.17
C SER A 62 -10.84 5.96 13.93
N ARG A 63 -10.65 6.02 15.24
CA ARG A 63 -11.00 7.19 16.07
C ARG A 63 -10.19 8.43 15.68
N LEU A 64 -8.87 8.29 15.47
CA LEU A 64 -8.00 9.39 15.04
C LEU A 64 -8.43 9.91 13.66
N LEU A 65 -8.65 9.00 12.70
CA LEU A 65 -9.16 9.34 11.37
C LEU A 65 -10.50 10.08 11.46
N GLY A 66 -11.44 9.59 12.26
CA GLY A 66 -12.74 10.23 12.47
C GLY A 66 -12.62 11.66 12.99
N ARG A 67 -11.67 11.92 13.91
CA ARG A 67 -11.40 13.27 14.41
C ARG A 67 -10.80 14.18 13.32
N VAL A 68 -9.81 13.70 12.58
CA VAL A 68 -9.20 14.45 11.47
C VAL A 68 -10.24 14.77 10.38
N ARG A 69 -11.12 13.81 10.03
CA ARG A 69 -12.25 14.03 9.11
C ARG A 69 -13.18 15.14 9.58
N ARG A 70 -13.53 15.16 10.87
CA ARG A 70 -14.40 16.21 11.43
C ARG A 70 -13.78 17.59 11.34
N ILE A 71 -12.48 17.71 11.60
CA ILE A 71 -11.73 18.97 11.45
C ILE A 71 -11.73 19.42 9.98
N SER A 72 -11.40 18.51 9.07
CA SER A 72 -11.40 18.77 7.63
C SER A 72 -12.79 19.22 7.14
N ALA A 73 -13.84 18.48 7.51
CA ALA A 73 -15.23 18.83 7.19
C ALA A 73 -15.66 20.18 7.78
N TYR A 74 -15.22 20.51 9.00
CA TYR A 74 -15.51 21.81 9.60
C TYR A 74 -14.86 22.96 8.82
N SER A 75 -13.60 22.80 8.43
CA SER A 75 -12.87 23.77 7.62
C SER A 75 -13.55 24.01 6.27
N HIS A 76 -14.12 22.98 5.65
CA HIS A 76 -14.84 23.11 4.37
C HIS A 76 -16.23 23.73 4.50
N ARG A 77 -16.97 23.44 5.58
CA ARG A 77 -18.37 23.91 5.74
C ARG A 77 -18.49 25.34 6.23
N SER A 78 -17.53 25.82 7.04
CA SER A 78 -17.59 27.14 7.65
C SER A 78 -16.74 28.14 6.86
N THR A 79 -17.39 29.06 6.14
CA THR A 79 -16.71 30.14 5.40
C THR A 79 -15.79 30.95 6.31
N LYS A 80 -16.22 31.22 7.55
CA LYS A 80 -15.43 31.94 8.56
C LYS A 80 -14.19 31.14 8.98
N ALA A 81 -14.35 29.84 9.28
CA ALA A 81 -13.23 28.97 9.62
C ALA A 81 -12.25 28.82 8.46
N LYS A 82 -12.76 28.75 7.22
CA LYS A 82 -11.93 28.69 6.02
C LYS A 82 -11.07 29.94 5.85
N HIS A 83 -11.66 31.14 5.92
CA HIS A 83 -10.89 32.39 5.77
C HIS A 83 -9.84 32.53 6.87
N LEU A 84 -10.24 32.29 8.12
CA LEU A 84 -9.31 32.35 9.26
C LEU A 84 -8.20 31.30 9.14
N PHE A 85 -8.51 30.10 8.64
CA PHE A 85 -7.51 29.06 8.39
C PHE A 85 -6.51 29.48 7.31
N GLU A 86 -6.98 30.07 6.21
CA GLU A 86 -6.11 30.60 5.16
C GLU A 86 -5.21 31.74 5.67
N GLU A 87 -5.73 32.61 6.54
CA GLU A 87 -4.94 33.65 7.21
C GLU A 87 -3.89 33.06 8.16
N ASN A 88 -4.29 32.14 9.03
CA ASN A 88 -3.38 31.47 9.96
C ASN A 88 -2.30 30.66 9.23
N GLN A 89 -2.57 30.11 8.05
CA GLN A 89 -1.52 29.49 7.22
C GLN A 89 -0.47 30.50 6.74
N ARG A 90 -0.88 31.73 6.38
CA ARG A 90 0.06 32.79 5.98
C ARG A 90 0.87 33.30 7.17
N VAL A 91 0.25 33.44 8.33
CA VAL A 91 0.90 34.01 9.53
C VAL A 91 1.77 32.98 10.24
N VAL A 92 1.21 31.79 10.55
CA VAL A 92 1.87 30.77 11.38
C VAL A 92 2.83 29.92 10.56
N LEU A 93 2.43 29.52 9.36
CA LEU A 93 3.21 28.61 8.50
C LEU A 93 3.98 29.34 7.39
N LYS A 94 3.78 30.66 7.23
CA LYS A 94 4.42 31.49 6.20
C LYS A 94 4.17 30.98 4.77
N LEU A 95 3.03 30.33 4.53
CA LEU A 95 2.66 29.84 3.20
C LEU A 95 2.17 30.99 2.33
N THR A 96 2.77 31.19 1.16
CA THR A 96 2.33 32.19 0.17
C THR A 96 1.01 31.79 -0.49
N SER A 97 0.81 30.49 -0.72
CA SER A 97 -0.43 29.91 -1.23
C SER A 97 -1.02 28.95 -0.19
N PRO A 98 -2.15 29.30 0.46
CA PRO A 98 -2.82 28.43 1.40
C PRO A 98 -3.23 27.09 0.77
N LEU A 99 -3.06 26.03 1.55
CA LEU A 99 -3.47 24.67 1.21
C LEU A 99 -4.83 24.36 1.84
N LYS A 100 -5.57 23.45 1.20
CA LYS A 100 -6.80 22.89 1.76
C LYS A 100 -6.49 21.63 2.56
N LEU A 101 -7.23 21.42 3.65
CA LEU A 101 -7.33 20.10 4.26
C LEU A 101 -8.01 19.16 3.27
N THR A 102 -7.54 17.92 3.23
CA THR A 102 -8.13 16.87 2.39
C THR A 102 -9.05 15.99 3.23
N THR A 103 -9.95 15.28 2.58
CA THR A 103 -10.77 14.24 3.20
C THR A 103 -10.48 12.95 2.47
N ASP A 104 -10.35 11.86 3.21
CA ASP A 104 -10.04 10.56 2.64
C ASP A 104 -11.27 9.94 1.96
N VAL A 105 -10.98 9.06 1.01
CA VAL A 105 -11.94 8.18 0.35
C VAL A 105 -11.83 6.83 1.05
N THR A 106 -12.91 6.41 1.72
CA THR A 106 -12.92 5.21 2.59
C THR A 106 -12.44 3.94 1.89
N THR A 107 -12.66 3.82 0.57
CA THR A 107 -12.24 2.67 -0.23
C THR A 107 -10.78 2.71 -0.70
N ARG A 108 -10.07 3.83 -0.54
CA ARG A 108 -8.69 4.03 -0.99
C ARG A 108 -7.79 4.39 0.19
N TRP A 109 -7.13 3.40 0.76
CA TRP A 109 -6.34 3.56 1.99
C TRP A 109 -5.28 4.69 1.89
N ASN A 110 -4.64 4.88 0.72
CA ASN A 110 -3.66 5.95 0.49
C ASN A 110 -4.20 7.33 0.85
N SER A 111 -5.48 7.59 0.54
CA SER A 111 -6.11 8.88 0.82
C SER A 111 -6.28 9.15 2.32
N ALA A 112 -6.39 8.10 3.15
CA ALA A 112 -6.40 8.23 4.60
C ALA A 112 -5.02 8.64 5.14
N HIS A 113 -3.95 8.06 4.59
CA HIS A 113 -2.59 8.52 4.88
C HIS A 113 -2.39 9.96 4.41
N ASP A 114 -2.77 10.30 3.17
CA ASP A 114 -2.63 11.67 2.62
C ASP A 114 -3.38 12.71 3.46
N MET A 115 -4.57 12.36 3.96
CA MET A 115 -5.35 13.21 4.84
C MET A 115 -4.65 13.47 6.17
N MET A 116 -4.12 12.43 6.83
CA MET A 116 -3.41 12.58 8.10
C MET A 116 -2.10 13.36 7.91
N GLU A 117 -1.35 13.07 6.84
CA GLU A 117 -0.12 13.79 6.48
C GLU A 117 -0.39 15.28 6.19
N ARG A 118 -1.42 15.58 5.38
CA ARG A 118 -1.87 16.96 5.13
C ARG A 118 -2.34 17.66 6.41
N PHE A 119 -3.02 16.95 7.29
CA PHE A 119 -3.44 17.49 8.57
C PHE A 119 -2.24 17.86 9.45
N LEU A 120 -1.24 16.97 9.58
CA LEU A 120 -0.02 17.23 10.34
C LEU A 120 0.74 18.44 9.78
N GLN A 121 0.87 18.53 8.45
CA GLN A 121 1.49 19.67 7.77
C GLN A 121 0.84 21.01 8.14
N LEU A 122 -0.48 21.03 8.32
CA LEU A 122 -1.26 22.24 8.60
C LEU A 122 -1.65 22.39 10.07
N GLN A 123 -1.16 21.51 10.95
CA GLN A 123 -1.65 21.36 12.32
C GLN A 123 -1.57 22.65 13.14
N ALA A 124 -0.47 23.41 13.02
CA ALA A 124 -0.32 24.67 13.76
C ALA A 124 -1.34 25.73 13.33
N ALA A 125 -1.61 25.84 12.02
CA ALA A 125 -2.65 26.73 11.51
C ALA A 125 -4.06 26.26 11.87
N VAL A 126 -4.31 24.94 11.87
CA VAL A 126 -5.57 24.37 12.36
C VAL A 126 -5.78 24.73 13.83
N HIS A 127 -4.76 24.54 14.67
CA HIS A 127 -4.82 24.83 16.09
C HIS A 127 -5.14 26.32 16.34
N ALA A 128 -4.39 27.23 15.71
CA ALA A 128 -4.64 28.68 15.82
C ALA A 128 -6.05 29.07 15.36
N THR A 129 -6.57 28.39 14.33
CA THR A 129 -7.92 28.61 13.84
C THR A 129 -8.96 28.18 14.86
N LEU A 130 -8.87 26.94 15.36
CA LEU A 130 -9.84 26.37 16.29
C LEU A 130 -9.87 27.08 17.65
N LEU A 131 -8.76 27.68 18.09
CA LEU A 131 -8.69 28.48 19.32
C LEU A 131 -9.04 29.96 19.14
N SER A 132 -9.33 30.41 17.92
CA SER A 132 -9.61 31.82 17.69
C SER A 132 -10.96 32.21 18.31
N PRO A 133 -11.00 33.25 19.16
CA PRO A 133 -12.25 33.79 19.69
C PRO A 133 -13.22 34.24 18.59
N ALA A 134 -12.69 34.54 17.39
CA ALA A 134 -13.51 34.94 16.26
C ALA A 134 -14.48 33.84 15.80
N LEU A 135 -14.25 32.56 16.05
CA LEU A 135 -15.12 31.51 15.52
C LEU A 135 -16.45 31.37 16.25
N ASN A 136 -16.60 31.88 17.49
CA ASN A 136 -17.82 31.72 18.30
C ASN A 136 -18.39 30.29 18.25
N VAL A 137 -17.52 29.28 18.29
CA VAL A 137 -17.92 27.86 18.29
C VAL A 137 -18.00 27.44 19.75
N ASP A 138 -19.08 26.75 20.12
CA ASP A 138 -19.15 26.12 21.43
C ASP A 138 -17.94 25.17 21.60
N GLU A 139 -17.24 25.24 22.73
CA GLU A 139 -16.06 24.41 22.98
C GLU A 139 -16.35 22.91 22.82
N SER A 140 -17.60 22.49 23.04
CA SER A 140 -18.08 21.12 22.82
C SER A 140 -18.09 20.67 21.35
N ASP A 141 -18.18 21.60 20.40
CA ASP A 141 -18.15 21.34 18.96
C ASP A 141 -16.74 21.40 18.37
N ILE A 142 -15.77 21.93 19.12
CA ILE A 142 -14.36 22.00 18.71
C ILE A 142 -13.72 20.64 18.93
N VAL A 143 -13.65 19.84 17.85
CA VAL A 143 -12.87 18.60 17.83
C VAL A 143 -11.39 18.96 17.79
N THR A 144 -10.76 19.15 18.95
CA THR A 144 -9.30 19.25 19.07
C THR A 144 -8.68 17.86 19.25
N LEU A 145 -7.45 17.69 18.76
CA LEU A 145 -6.62 16.53 19.05
C LEU A 145 -5.72 16.90 20.23
N SER A 146 -5.66 16.03 21.25
CA SER A 146 -4.72 16.20 22.35
C SER A 146 -3.27 16.04 21.87
N ARG A 147 -2.28 16.41 22.68
CA ARG A 147 -0.85 16.16 22.37
C ARG A 147 -0.59 14.68 22.10
N VAL A 148 -1.23 13.80 22.87
CA VAL A 148 -1.12 12.34 22.71
C VAL A 148 -1.76 11.90 21.39
N ASP A 149 -2.93 12.45 21.03
CA ASP A 149 -3.56 12.13 19.75
C ASP A 149 -2.69 12.58 18.57
N LEU A 150 -2.08 13.77 18.64
CA LEU A 150 -1.18 14.28 17.60
C LEU A 150 0.06 13.40 17.43
N ALA A 151 0.72 13.02 18.54
CA ALA A 151 1.86 12.11 18.50
C ALA A 151 1.47 10.74 17.91
N ASN A 152 0.28 10.24 18.23
CA ASN A 152 -0.23 9.00 17.64
C ASN A 152 -0.50 9.14 16.13
N VAL A 153 -1.05 10.26 15.66
CA VAL A 153 -1.25 10.50 14.22
C VAL A 153 0.09 10.53 13.49
N GLU A 154 1.09 11.21 14.05
CA GLU A 154 2.45 11.27 13.51
C GLU A 154 3.09 9.89 13.38
N GLU A 155 3.07 9.10 14.46
CA GLU A 155 3.65 7.76 14.46
C GLU A 155 2.89 6.79 13.55
N VAL A 156 1.56 6.91 13.44
CA VAL A 156 0.76 6.13 12.48
C VAL A 156 1.12 6.49 11.04
N VAL A 157 1.21 7.78 10.70
CA VAL A 157 1.61 8.22 9.35
C VAL A 157 3.00 7.68 9.01
N LYS A 158 3.96 7.84 9.91
CA LYS A 158 5.33 7.33 9.77
C LYS A 158 5.35 5.81 9.57
N THR A 159 4.57 5.07 10.35
CA THR A 159 4.50 3.60 10.27
C THR A 159 3.86 3.14 8.96
N LEU A 160 2.87 3.85 8.42
CA LEU A 160 2.21 3.50 7.17
C LEU A 160 3.01 3.92 5.92
N LYS A 161 3.99 4.82 6.06
CA LYS A 161 4.77 5.37 4.94
C LYS A 161 5.45 4.32 4.07
N PRO A 162 6.13 3.28 4.59
CA PRO A 162 6.73 2.23 3.75
C PRO A 162 5.72 1.50 2.88
N VAL A 163 4.51 1.24 3.40
CA VAL A 163 3.42 0.59 2.65
C VAL A 163 2.90 1.51 1.55
N LYS A 164 2.86 2.83 1.80
CA LYS A 164 2.41 3.83 0.83
C LYS A 164 3.40 3.95 -0.30
N ASP A 165 4.68 4.02 0.02
CA ASP A 165 5.76 4.12 -0.96
C ASP A 165 5.81 2.87 -1.84
N ALA A 166 5.70 1.68 -1.23
CA ALA A 166 5.57 0.44 -1.97
C ALA A 166 4.32 0.42 -2.86
N THR A 167 3.18 0.93 -2.38
CA THR A 167 1.94 0.97 -3.19
C THR A 167 2.08 1.91 -4.38
N VAL A 168 2.63 3.11 -4.20
CA VAL A 168 2.84 4.08 -5.28
C VAL A 168 3.81 3.51 -6.31
N PHE A 169 4.95 3.01 -5.85
CA PHE A 169 5.98 2.42 -6.71
C PHE A 169 5.46 1.23 -7.52
N MET A 170 4.68 0.35 -6.89
CA MET A 170 4.13 -0.85 -7.54
C MET A 170 2.88 -0.57 -8.39
N SER A 171 2.37 0.66 -8.35
CA SER A 171 1.30 1.13 -9.22
C SER A 171 1.83 1.86 -10.46
N GLU A 172 3.16 1.97 -10.62
CA GLU A 172 3.76 2.52 -11.83
C GLU A 172 3.67 1.52 -13.00
N GLU A 173 3.22 1.99 -14.17
CA GLU A 173 3.00 1.16 -15.36
C GLU A 173 4.22 1.11 -16.29
N SER A 174 5.26 1.90 -16.03
CA SER A 174 6.37 2.14 -16.95
C SER A 174 7.47 1.07 -16.94
N SER A 175 7.47 0.14 -15.97
CA SER A 175 8.48 -0.92 -15.88
C SER A 175 7.92 -2.23 -15.32
N PRO A 176 8.48 -3.39 -15.70
CA PRO A 176 8.08 -4.67 -15.11
C PRO A 176 8.34 -4.69 -13.60
N THR A 177 7.28 -4.89 -12.82
CA THR A 177 7.36 -4.85 -11.35
C THR A 177 7.36 -6.22 -10.68
N VAL A 178 7.16 -7.32 -11.41
CA VAL A 178 7.04 -8.67 -10.82
C VAL A 178 8.30 -9.11 -10.04
N SER A 179 9.49 -8.76 -10.52
CA SER A 179 10.77 -9.01 -9.85
C SER A 179 10.96 -8.20 -8.56
N LEU A 180 10.14 -7.17 -8.35
CA LEU A 180 10.18 -6.30 -7.16
C LEU A 180 9.25 -6.81 -6.06
N ILE A 181 8.27 -7.64 -6.38
CA ILE A 181 7.27 -8.09 -5.41
C ILE A 181 7.93 -8.82 -4.24
N ALA A 182 8.78 -9.82 -4.50
CA ALA A 182 9.42 -10.59 -3.43
C ALA A 182 10.34 -9.73 -2.51
N PRO A 183 11.28 -8.92 -3.05
CA PRO A 183 12.14 -8.10 -2.19
C PRO A 183 11.33 -7.04 -1.42
N VAL A 184 10.36 -6.37 -2.06
CA VAL A 184 9.53 -5.36 -1.38
C VAL A 184 8.64 -6.02 -0.32
N TYR A 185 8.06 -7.18 -0.59
CA TYR A 185 7.28 -7.94 0.37
C TYR A 185 8.10 -8.31 1.61
N ALA A 186 9.31 -8.84 1.43
CA ALA A 186 10.20 -9.16 2.54
C ALA A 186 10.61 -7.91 3.35
N GLN A 187 10.94 -6.81 2.66
CA GLN A 187 11.27 -5.53 3.32
C GLN A 187 10.09 -4.99 4.14
N LEU A 188 8.86 -5.09 3.61
CA LEU A 188 7.66 -4.69 4.33
C LEU A 188 7.44 -5.55 5.57
N LEU A 189 7.55 -6.88 5.46
CA LEU A 189 7.45 -7.78 6.63
C LEU A 189 8.48 -7.45 7.71
N GLN A 190 9.71 -7.10 7.32
CA GLN A 190 10.74 -6.65 8.23
C GLN A 190 10.36 -5.32 8.89
N SER A 191 9.92 -4.32 8.11
CA SER A 191 9.52 -3.00 8.62
C SER A 191 8.30 -3.05 9.56
N MET A 192 7.42 -4.04 9.36
CA MET A 192 6.23 -4.28 10.18
C MET A 192 6.51 -5.26 11.33
N SER A 193 7.77 -5.56 11.63
CA SER A 193 8.11 -6.34 12.82
C SER A 193 8.23 -5.45 14.06
N ASP A 194 7.88 -6.02 15.21
CA ASP A 194 7.97 -5.34 16.50
C ASP A 194 9.39 -4.82 16.74
N THR A 195 9.49 -3.54 17.10
CA THR A 195 10.74 -2.85 17.41
C THR A 195 10.75 -2.46 18.89
N ILE A 196 11.92 -2.53 19.53
CA ILE A 196 12.09 -2.09 20.91
C ILE A 196 11.72 -0.60 20.99
N GLY A 197 10.77 -0.27 21.87
CA GLY A 197 10.27 1.11 22.04
C GLY A 197 8.98 1.42 21.28
N ASP A 198 8.44 0.49 20.48
CA ASP A 198 7.16 0.70 19.82
C ASP A 198 6.02 0.89 20.85
N GLN A 199 5.30 1.99 20.69
CA GLN A 199 4.10 2.26 21.47
C GLN A 199 3.02 1.18 21.20
N PRO A 200 2.12 0.88 22.15
CA PRO A 200 1.10 -0.16 21.96
C PRO A 200 0.31 -0.02 20.65
N LEU A 201 -0.12 1.21 20.32
CA LEU A 201 -0.82 1.50 19.06
C LEU A 201 0.00 1.11 17.82
N ILE A 202 1.31 1.38 17.83
CA ILE A 202 2.19 1.12 16.69
C ILE A 202 2.46 -0.37 16.53
N ARG A 203 2.59 -1.11 17.65
CA ARG A 203 2.61 -2.57 17.61
C ARG A 203 1.32 -3.12 17.01
N ASP A 204 0.16 -2.62 17.40
CA ASP A 204 -1.12 -3.08 16.83
C ASP A 204 -1.20 -2.80 15.32
N VAL A 205 -0.78 -1.61 14.87
CA VAL A 205 -0.73 -1.24 13.45
C VAL A 205 0.21 -2.16 12.66
N LYS A 206 1.44 -2.32 13.13
CA LYS A 206 2.45 -3.21 12.52
C LYS A 206 1.94 -4.64 12.44
N ASN A 207 1.41 -5.18 13.54
CA ASN A 207 0.90 -6.54 13.61
C ASN A 207 -0.32 -6.76 12.71
N ALA A 208 -1.23 -5.79 12.61
CA ALA A 208 -2.38 -5.88 11.70
C ALA A 208 -1.93 -6.00 10.24
N ILE A 209 -0.96 -5.19 9.82
CA ILE A 209 -0.42 -5.21 8.44
C ILE A 209 0.35 -6.50 8.20
N LYS A 210 1.30 -6.83 9.08
CA LYS A 210 2.12 -8.04 8.98
C LYS A 210 1.28 -9.30 8.91
N THR A 211 0.28 -9.43 9.77
CA THR A 211 -0.62 -10.60 9.81
C THR A 211 -1.44 -10.72 8.52
N ASP A 212 -1.88 -9.61 7.93
CA ASP A 212 -2.62 -9.68 6.66
C ASP A 212 -1.71 -10.02 5.47
N LEU A 213 -0.50 -9.43 5.42
CA LEU A 213 0.51 -9.72 4.40
C LEU A 213 0.89 -11.20 4.42
N LEU A 214 1.14 -11.78 5.60
CA LEU A 214 1.50 -13.20 5.78
C LEU A 214 0.44 -14.19 5.30
N LYS A 215 -0.77 -13.75 4.92
CA LYS A 215 -1.79 -14.61 4.30
C LYS A 215 -1.63 -14.73 2.79
N ARG A 216 -0.69 -14.00 2.19
CA ARG A 216 -0.56 -13.78 0.75
C ARG A 216 0.75 -14.39 0.24
N TYR A 217 0.76 -14.84 -1.01
CA TYR A 217 1.93 -15.44 -1.65
C TYR A 217 2.50 -16.66 -0.90
N ASN A 218 1.63 -17.44 -0.27
CA ASN A 218 2.02 -18.60 0.53
C ASN A 218 2.13 -19.89 -0.27
N SER A 219 1.54 -19.96 -1.47
CA SER A 219 1.63 -21.17 -2.28
C SER A 219 3.00 -21.30 -2.93
N GLU A 220 3.46 -22.54 -3.08
CA GLU A 220 4.75 -22.84 -3.70
C GLU A 220 4.81 -22.34 -5.16
N ALA A 221 3.69 -22.39 -5.88
CA ALA A 221 3.59 -21.84 -7.23
C ALA A 221 3.82 -20.31 -7.25
N GLU A 222 3.19 -19.56 -6.34
CA GLU A 222 3.39 -18.11 -6.24
C GLU A 222 4.84 -17.77 -5.86
N LYS A 223 5.37 -18.42 -4.83
CA LYS A 223 6.76 -18.21 -4.39
C LYS A 223 7.74 -18.49 -5.52
N LYS A 224 7.58 -19.61 -6.24
CA LYS A 224 8.43 -19.96 -7.38
C LYS A 224 8.43 -18.85 -8.43
N ILE A 225 7.25 -18.37 -8.86
CA ILE A 225 7.15 -17.29 -9.85
C ILE A 225 7.88 -16.03 -9.36
N LEU A 226 7.63 -15.60 -8.12
CA LEU A 226 8.18 -14.36 -7.60
C LEU A 226 9.70 -14.43 -7.36
N HIS A 227 10.19 -15.54 -6.82
CA HIS A 227 11.62 -15.74 -6.55
C HIS A 227 12.41 -15.90 -7.85
N THR A 228 11.90 -16.69 -8.81
CA THR A 228 12.51 -16.81 -10.14
C THR A 228 12.54 -15.46 -10.85
N SER A 229 11.43 -14.70 -10.83
CA SER A 229 11.39 -13.35 -11.42
C SER A 229 12.43 -12.41 -10.79
N SER A 230 12.62 -12.50 -9.48
CA SER A 230 13.63 -11.71 -8.75
C SER A 230 15.06 -12.16 -9.10
N ALA A 231 15.30 -13.46 -9.25
CA ALA A 231 16.62 -14.01 -9.59
C ALA A 231 17.09 -13.60 -10.98
N LEU A 232 16.15 -13.47 -11.93
CA LEU A 232 16.39 -13.03 -13.30
C LEU A 232 16.62 -11.51 -13.41
N ASP A 233 16.31 -10.75 -12.35
CA ASP A 233 16.61 -9.32 -12.28
C ASP A 233 18.03 -9.11 -11.73
N PRO A 234 18.95 -8.49 -12.49
CA PRO A 234 20.32 -8.28 -12.04
C PRO A 234 20.44 -7.53 -10.71
N ARG A 235 19.45 -6.70 -10.36
CA ARG A 235 19.42 -5.95 -9.09
C ARG A 235 19.22 -6.86 -7.87
N PHE A 236 18.59 -8.01 -8.06
CA PHE A 236 18.20 -8.93 -6.99
C PHE A 236 18.75 -10.34 -7.14
N LYS A 237 19.69 -10.57 -8.08
CA LYS A 237 20.31 -11.88 -8.34
C LYS A 237 20.82 -12.60 -7.07
N GLY A 238 21.31 -11.86 -6.08
CA GLY A 238 21.80 -12.41 -4.80
C GLY A 238 20.70 -12.82 -3.80
N LEU A 239 19.44 -12.48 -4.09
CA LEU A 239 18.23 -12.82 -3.32
C LEU A 239 18.42 -12.66 -1.80
N PRO A 240 18.88 -11.49 -1.29
CA PRO A 240 19.29 -11.34 0.12
C PRO A 240 18.13 -11.47 1.11
N PHE A 241 16.90 -11.50 0.63
CA PHE A 241 15.68 -11.68 1.40
C PHE A 241 15.30 -13.16 1.62
N LEU A 242 16.05 -14.10 1.04
CA LEU A 242 15.84 -15.54 1.17
C LEU A 242 16.94 -16.19 2.03
N THR A 243 16.61 -17.34 2.60
CA THR A 243 17.58 -18.23 3.28
C THR A 243 18.58 -18.83 2.29
N GLU A 244 19.67 -19.43 2.79
CA GLU A 244 20.64 -20.13 1.93
C GLU A 244 20.01 -21.29 1.16
N GLU A 245 19.14 -22.06 1.82
CA GLU A 245 18.40 -23.18 1.22
C GLU A 245 17.50 -22.70 0.08
N GLU A 246 16.65 -21.71 0.34
CA GLU A 246 15.76 -21.15 -0.70
C GLU A 246 16.53 -20.55 -1.88
N ARG A 247 17.69 -19.92 -1.64
CA ARG A 247 18.55 -19.40 -2.71
C ARG A 247 19.11 -20.50 -3.59
N LEU A 248 19.53 -21.61 -2.98
CA LEU A 248 20.04 -22.78 -3.70
C LEU A 248 18.93 -23.41 -4.54
N ASP A 249 17.73 -23.54 -3.99
CA ASP A 249 16.56 -24.08 -4.70
C ASP A 249 16.21 -23.24 -5.93
N VAL A 250 16.15 -21.91 -5.78
CA VAL A 250 15.86 -21.00 -6.88
C VAL A 250 16.94 -21.07 -7.96
N SER A 251 18.22 -21.04 -7.56
CA SER A 251 19.34 -21.14 -8.51
C SER A 251 19.33 -22.46 -9.29
N THR A 252 19.06 -23.57 -8.60
CA THR A 252 19.00 -24.91 -9.20
C THR A 252 17.82 -24.99 -10.17
N GLY A 253 16.65 -24.50 -9.77
CA GLY A 253 15.46 -24.47 -10.60
C GLY A 253 15.65 -23.66 -11.88
N VAL A 254 16.19 -22.44 -11.77
CA VAL A 254 16.46 -21.58 -12.94
C VAL A 254 17.49 -22.20 -13.88
N THR A 255 18.56 -22.78 -13.34
CA THR A 255 19.62 -23.41 -14.18
C THR A 255 19.09 -24.65 -14.89
N SER A 256 18.30 -25.48 -14.22
CA SER A 256 17.68 -26.66 -14.82
C SER A 256 16.68 -26.29 -15.92
N GLU A 257 15.88 -25.25 -15.71
CA GLU A 257 14.92 -24.77 -16.71
C GLU A 257 15.65 -24.18 -17.93
N ALA A 258 16.68 -23.38 -17.71
CA ALA A 258 17.52 -22.85 -18.79
C ALA A 258 18.16 -23.97 -19.63
N ALA A 259 18.74 -24.99 -19.00
CA ALA A 259 19.33 -26.14 -19.69
C ALA A 259 18.29 -26.90 -20.54
N SER A 260 17.07 -27.09 -20.01
CA SER A 260 15.99 -27.75 -20.75
C SER A 260 15.54 -26.96 -21.99
N LEU A 261 15.63 -25.62 -21.95
CA LEU A 261 15.30 -24.77 -23.09
C LEU A 261 16.41 -24.80 -24.15
N GLU A 262 17.68 -24.90 -23.75
CA GLU A 262 18.79 -25.07 -24.68
C GLU A 262 18.71 -26.40 -25.45
N GLU A 263 18.33 -27.50 -24.78
CA GLU A 263 18.10 -28.79 -25.43
C GLU A 263 16.98 -28.71 -26.47
N VAL A 264 15.89 -28.00 -26.17
CA VAL A 264 14.78 -27.80 -27.11
C VAL A 264 15.22 -26.97 -28.32
N ILE A 265 16.01 -25.91 -28.13
CA ILE A 265 16.51 -25.08 -29.25
C ILE A 265 17.43 -25.88 -30.17
N HIS A 266 18.27 -26.77 -29.62
CA HIS A 266 19.13 -27.65 -30.40
C HIS A 266 18.40 -28.74 -31.20
N PHE A 267 17.14 -29.06 -30.87
CA PHE A 267 16.31 -30.00 -31.63
C PHE A 267 15.59 -29.35 -32.83
N TYR A 268 15.52 -28.01 -32.89
CA TYR A 268 14.83 -27.25 -33.95
C TYR A 268 15.79 -26.50 -34.90
N LEU A 269 17.11 -26.70 -34.77
CA LEU A 269 18.15 -26.22 -35.69
C LEU A 269 18.81 -27.41 -36.39
#